data_AF-A0A363TN99-F1
#
_entry.id   AF-A0A363TN99-F1
#
_cell.length_a   1.000
_cell.length_b   1.000
_cell.length_c   1.000
_cell.angle_alpha   90.00
_cell.angle_beta   90.00
_cell.angle_gamma   90.00
#
_symmetry.space_group_name_H-M   'P 1'
#
loop_
_entity.id
_entity.type
_entity.pdbx_description
1 polymer ?
#
loop_
_entity_poly.entity_id
_entity_poly.type
_entity_poly.pdbx_seq_one_letter_code
_entity_poly.pdbx_strand_id
1 'polypeptide(L)'
;ELERRIDLVAAAPWGVQLSAGFSRARALASYARLSKRYASVLGARDPSLLRVTLRSRGSRPFYQVRVGAETRAAANALCGSIRHAGGACLVLRNPPGAG
;
A
#
# COMPACT_ATOMS: atom_id res chain seq x y z
N GLU A 1 10.55 -12.95 -3.57
CA GLU A 1 10.42 -12.60 -2.14
C GLU A 1 9.32 -11.57 -1.87
N LEU A 2 9.42 -10.33 -2.37
CA LEU A 2 8.41 -9.29 -2.11
C LEU A 2 6.98 -9.71 -2.48
N GLU A 3 6.80 -10.36 -3.64
CA GLU A 3 5.47 -10.84 -4.06
C GLU A 3 4.87 -11.90 -3.13
N ARG A 4 5.70 -12.82 -2.63
CA ARG A 4 5.27 -13.85 -1.67
C ARG A 4 4.89 -13.24 -0.31
N ARG A 5 5.59 -12.18 0.12
CA ARG A 5 5.22 -11.43 1.34
C ARG A 5 3.89 -10.73 1.17
N ILE A 6 3.63 -10.19 -0.02
CA ILE A 6 2.40 -9.48 -0.35
C ILE A 6 1.15 -10.32 -0.22
N ASP A 7 1.24 -11.58 -0.64
CA ASP A 7 0.11 -12.50 -0.63
C ASP A 7 -0.29 -12.91 0.82
N LEU A 8 0.53 -12.62 1.83
CA LEU A 8 0.27 -12.96 3.24
C LEU A 8 -0.39 -11.81 4.04
N VAL A 9 -0.50 -10.59 3.50
CA VAL A 9 -0.87 -9.36 4.26
C VAL A 9 -2.38 -9.06 4.26
N ALA A 10 -3.20 -10.08 4.06
CA ALA A 10 -4.58 -10.08 4.52
C ALA A 10 -4.64 -9.66 6.02
N ALA A 11 -5.43 -8.72 6.55
CA ALA A 11 -6.40 -7.78 6.01
C ALA A 11 -6.59 -6.71 7.10
N ALA A 12 -5.67 -5.74 7.22
CA ALA A 12 -5.90 -4.64 8.15
C ALA A 12 -7.07 -3.76 7.66
N PRO A 13 -7.95 -3.22 8.52
CA PRO A 13 -9.12 -2.43 8.11
C PRO A 13 -8.76 -1.11 7.41
N TRP A 14 -7.54 -0.60 7.62
CA TRP A 14 -7.00 0.58 6.95
C TRP A 14 -5.70 0.25 6.21
N GLY A 15 -5.45 0.97 5.13
CA GLY A 15 -4.23 0.83 4.34
C GLY A 15 -3.63 2.19 3.97
N VAL A 16 -2.31 2.29 4.11
CA VAL A 16 -1.51 3.43 3.63
C VAL A 16 -0.98 3.07 2.24
N GLN A 17 -1.59 3.63 1.20
CA GLN A 17 -1.18 3.43 -0.19
C GLN A 17 0.07 4.25 -0.51
N LEU A 18 1.10 3.57 -1.01
CA LEU A 18 2.41 4.17 -1.33
C LEU A 18 2.70 4.17 -2.83
N SER A 19 2.19 3.17 -3.56
CA SER A 19 2.33 3.11 -5.01
C SER A 19 1.12 2.45 -5.63
N ALA A 20 0.74 2.91 -6.81
CA ALA A 20 -0.34 2.28 -7.56
C ALA A 20 -0.13 2.46 -9.07
N GLY A 21 -0.78 1.62 -9.88
CA GLY A 21 -0.72 1.73 -11.33
C GLY A 21 -1.42 0.59 -12.06
N PHE A 22 -1.51 0.70 -13.39
CA PHE A 22 -2.13 -0.33 -14.25
C PHE A 22 -1.23 -1.55 -14.53
N SER A 23 0.04 -1.52 -14.09
CA SER A 23 0.97 -2.64 -14.21
C SER A 23 1.36 -3.11 -12.81
N ARG A 24 1.05 -4.37 -12.50
CA ARG A 24 1.44 -5.03 -11.24
C ARG A 24 2.94 -4.89 -10.99
N ALA A 25 3.75 -5.28 -11.97
CA ALA A 25 5.21 -5.24 -11.86
C ALA A 25 5.75 -3.83 -11.60
N ARG A 26 5.24 -2.80 -12.29
CA ARG A 26 5.69 -1.41 -12.07
C ARG A 26 5.25 -0.86 -10.72
N ALA A 27 4.05 -1.21 -10.24
CA ALA A 27 3.58 -0.83 -8.92
C ALA A 27 4.48 -1.46 -7.83
N LEU A 28 4.77 -2.75 -7.94
CA LEU A 28 5.64 -3.47 -7.02
C LEU A 28 7.08 -2.95 -7.02
N ALA A 29 7.66 -2.71 -8.20
CA ALA A 29 9.00 -2.14 -8.32
C ALA A 29 9.08 -0.74 -7.70
N SER A 30 8.01 0.06 -7.84
CA SER A 30 7.90 1.36 -7.18
C SER A 30 7.85 1.23 -5.67
N TYR A 31 7.02 0.32 -5.15
CA TYR A 31 7.00 0.03 -3.72
C TYR A 31 8.38 -0.43 -3.21
N ALA A 32 9.07 -1.33 -3.91
CA ALA A 32 10.38 -1.83 -3.49
C ALA A 32 11.44 -0.72 -3.35
N ARG A 33 11.34 0.36 -4.15
CA ARG A 33 12.21 1.54 -4.00
C ARG A 33 11.80 2.40 -2.80
N LEU A 34 10.50 2.62 -2.62
CA LEU A 34 9.96 3.39 -1.49
C LEU A 34 10.22 2.68 -0.16
N SER A 35 10.11 1.35 -0.11
CA SER A 35 10.35 0.56 1.09
C SER A 35 11.80 0.65 1.55
N LYS A 36 12.76 0.63 0.61
CA LYS A 36 14.17 0.88 0.91
C LYS A 36 14.41 2.31 1.40
N ARG A 37 13.82 3.31 0.74
CA ARG A 37 13.99 4.72 1.09
C ARG A 37 13.41 5.07 2.47
N TYR A 38 12.29 4.48 2.83
CA TYR A 38 11.56 4.76 4.07
C TYR A 38 11.62 3.58 5.05
N ALA A 39 12.67 2.76 5.00
CA ALA A 39 12.80 1.56 5.81
C ALA A 39 12.69 1.86 7.32
N SER A 40 13.25 2.98 7.79
CA SER A 40 13.16 3.42 9.18
C SER A 40 11.75 3.80 9.63
N VAL A 41 10.87 4.19 8.69
CA VAL A 41 9.48 4.59 8.97
C VAL A 41 8.52 3.41 8.83
N LEU A 42 8.70 2.62 7.77
CA LEU A 42 7.83 1.48 7.46
C LEU A 42 8.11 0.30 8.38
N GLY A 43 9.36 0.13 8.83
CA GLY A 43 9.79 -0.99 9.67
C GLY A 43 9.64 -2.33 8.96
N ALA A 44 9.38 -3.38 9.73
CA ALA A 44 9.15 -4.74 9.22
C ALA A 44 7.70 -4.98 8.73
N ARG A 45 6.95 -3.93 8.40
CA ARG A 45 5.55 -4.08 7.96
C ARG A 45 5.51 -4.62 6.54
N ASP A 46 4.89 -5.78 6.37
CA ASP A 46 4.69 -6.32 5.04
C ASP A 46 3.62 -5.50 4.26
N PRO A 47 3.79 -5.31 2.95
CA PRO A 47 2.82 -4.64 2.10
C PRO A 47 1.71 -5.58 1.62
N SER A 48 0.52 -5.04 1.32
CA SER A 48 -0.54 -5.74 0.58
C SER A 48 -0.71 -5.18 -0.83
N LEU A 49 -1.12 -6.02 -1.77
CA LEU A 49 -1.41 -5.63 -3.15
C LEU A 49 -2.90 -5.81 -3.44
N LEU A 50 -3.61 -4.71 -3.55
CA LEU A 50 -5.03 -4.72 -3.90
C LEU A 50 -5.19 -4.55 -5.41
N ARG A 51 -5.94 -5.46 -6.03
CA ARG A 51 -6.41 -5.33 -7.41
C ARG A 51 -7.83 -4.75 -7.39
N VAL A 52 -7.99 -3.53 -7.86
CA VAL A 52 -9.29 -2.86 -7.95
C VAL A 52 -9.62 -2.49 -9.39
N THR A 53 -10.91 -2.47 -9.74
CA THR A 53 -11.37 -1.92 -11.02
C THR A 53 -12.01 -0.57 -10.78
N LEU A 54 -11.30 0.49 -11.14
CA LEU A 54 -11.80 1.86 -11.03
C LEU A 54 -12.69 2.16 -12.24
N ARG A 55 -14.01 1.96 -12.11
CA ARG A 55 -14.97 2.11 -13.23
C ARG A 55 -14.92 3.48 -13.90
N SER A 56 -14.57 4.54 -13.15
CA SER A 56 -14.32 5.89 -13.69
C SER A 56 -13.04 6.02 -14.53
N ARG A 57 -12.16 5.02 -14.51
CA ARG A 57 -10.90 4.97 -15.26
C ARG A 57 -10.82 3.75 -16.20
N GLY A 58 -11.99 3.26 -16.62
CA GLY A 58 -12.13 2.12 -17.52
C GLY A 58 -12.26 0.76 -16.81
N SER A 59 -12.13 -0.31 -17.59
CA SER A 59 -12.28 -1.71 -17.11
C SER A 59 -10.96 -2.35 -16.70
N ARG A 60 -9.83 -1.69 -16.94
CA ARG A 60 -8.49 -2.24 -16.67
C ARG A 60 -8.25 -2.36 -15.17
N PRO A 61 -7.61 -3.44 -14.70
CA PRO A 61 -7.25 -3.58 -13.31
C PRO A 61 -6.23 -2.51 -12.91
N PHE A 62 -6.44 -1.93 -11.74
CA PHE A 62 -5.58 -0.96 -11.10
C PHE A 62 -5.03 -1.58 -9.82
N TYR A 63 -3.71 -1.66 -9.73
CA TYR A 63 -3.00 -2.30 -8.64
C TYR A 63 -2.58 -1.24 -7.63
N GLN A 64 -2.87 -1.45 -6.36
CA GLN A 64 -2.54 -0.56 -5.26
C GLN A 64 -1.72 -1.32 -4.24
N VAL A 65 -0.51 -0.83 -3.96
CA VAL A 65 0.34 -1.37 -2.91
C VAL A 65 0.13 -0.54 -1.65
N ARG A 66 -0.32 -1.19 -0.58
CA ARG A 66 -0.66 -0.57 0.70
C ARG A 66 0.15 -1.21 1.83
N VAL A 67 0.30 -0.49 2.94
CA VAL A 67 0.74 -1.07 4.23
C VAL A 67 -0.45 -1.05 5.18
N GLY A 68 -0.74 -2.18 5.82
CA GLY A 68 -1.88 -2.34 6.71
C GLY A 68 -1.76 -1.55 8.02
N ALA A 69 -2.89 -1.09 8.55
CA ALA A 69 -3.03 -0.51 9.88
C ALA A 69 -4.40 -0.82 10.50
N GLU A 70 -4.42 -1.09 11.80
CA GLU A 70 -5.65 -1.46 12.53
C GLU A 70 -6.63 -0.29 12.71
N THR A 71 -6.13 0.94 12.73
CA THR A 71 -6.97 2.13 12.93
C THR A 71 -6.65 3.21 11.91
N ARG A 72 -7.64 4.07 11.64
CA ARG A 72 -7.44 5.27 10.81
C ARG A 72 -6.35 6.17 11.37
N ALA A 73 -6.30 6.30 12.70
CA ALA A 73 -5.31 7.11 13.39
C ALA A 73 -3.89 6.56 13.18
N ALA A 74 -3.70 5.24 13.32
CA ALA A 74 -2.41 4.60 13.04
C ALA A 74 -1.99 4.76 11.57
N ALA A 75 -2.93 4.61 10.63
CA ALA A 75 -2.66 4.84 9.21
C ALA A 75 -2.27 6.29 8.91
N ASN A 76 -2.96 7.26 9.53
CA ASN A 76 -2.65 8.68 9.40
C ASN A 76 -1.29 9.03 10.01
N ALA A 77 -0.96 8.49 11.18
CA ALA A 77 0.33 8.69 11.82
C ALA A 77 1.47 8.18 10.92
N LEU A 78 1.34 6.95 10.40
CA LEU A 78 2.31 6.38 9.46
C LEU A 78 2.46 7.24 8.20
N CYS A 79 1.33 7.63 7.60
CA CYS A 79 1.34 8.50 6.41
C CYS A 79 1.96 9.88 6.72
N GLY A 80 1.74 10.43 7.91
CA GLY A 80 2.40 11.64 8.40
C GLY A 80 3.92 11.49 8.45
N SER A 81 4.42 10.40 9.04
CA SER A 81 5.87 10.11 9.08
C SER A 81 6.48 9.98 7.69
N ILE A 82 5.78 9.34 6.73
CA ILE A 82 6.22 9.24 5.33
C ILE A 82 6.29 10.63 4.68
N ARG A 83 5.27 11.48 4.90
CA ARG A 83 5.24 12.85 4.37
C ARG A 83 6.35 13.71 4.95
N HIS A 84 6.63 13.60 6.26
CA HIS A 84 7.76 14.29 6.88
C HIS A 84 9.11 13.84 6.31
N ALA A 85 9.24 12.57 5.93
CA ALA A 85 10.41 12.05 5.20
C ALA A 85 10.43 12.43 3.70
N GLY A 86 9.52 13.29 3.23
CA GLY A 86 9.42 13.76 1.84
C GLY A 86 8.74 12.77 0.88
N GLY A 87 7.98 11.81 1.40
CA GLY A 87 7.20 10.85 0.61
C GLY A 87 5.74 11.27 0.41
N ALA A 88 5.05 10.51 -0.45
CA ALA A 88 3.62 10.66 -0.68
C ALA A 88 2.86 9.40 -0.27
N CYS A 89 1.66 9.58 0.27
CA CYS A 89 0.80 8.49 0.70
C CYS A 89 -0.67 8.91 0.74
N LEU A 90 -1.55 7.92 0.62
CA LEU A 90 -2.99 8.05 0.76
C LEU A 90 -3.50 7.04 1.79
N VAL A 91 -4.31 7.50 2.74
CA VAL A 91 -4.96 6.62 3.73
C VAL A 91 -6.33 6.23 3.22
N LEU A 92 -6.58 4.93 3.09
CA LEU A 92 -7.79 4.38 2.52
C LEU A 92 -8.33 3.27 3.43
N ARG A 93 -9.66 3.14 3.49
CA ARG A 93 -10.27 1.96 4.10
C ARG A 93 -10.04 0.76 3.18
N ASN A 94 -9.68 -0.39 3.76
CA ASN A 94 -9.63 -1.64 3.00
C ASN A 94 -11.05 -2.25 2.99
N PRO A 95 -11.48 -2.87 1.88
CA PRO A 95 -12.73 -3.60 1.87
C PRO A 95 -12.67 -4.78 2.86
N PRO A 96 -13.78 -5.12 3.54
CA PRO A 96 -13.83 -6.30 4.39
C PRO A 96 -13.51 -7.54 3.54
N GLY A 97 -12.57 -8.36 4.01
CA GLY A 97 -12.10 -9.54 3.27
C GLY A 97 -11.08 -9.26 2.17
N ALA A 98 -10.32 -8.15 2.22
CA ALA A 98 -9.13 -7.93 1.38
C ALA A 98 -7.94 -8.83 1.80
N GLY A 99 -8.22 -10.12 1.99
CA GLY A 99 -7.28 -11.16 2.33
C GLY A 99 -7.30 -12.30 1.33
#